data_AF-A0A7R7IBP8-F1
#
_entry.id   AF-A0A7R7IBP8-F1
#
_cell.length_a   1.000
_cell.length_b   1.000
_cell.length_c   1.000
_cell.angle_alpha   90.00
_cell.angle_beta   90.00
_cell.angle_gamma   90.00
#
_symmetry.space_group_name_H-M   'P 1'
#
loop_
_entity.id
_entity.type
_entity.pdbx_description
1 polymer ?
#
loop_
_entity_poly.entity_id
_entity_poly.type
_entity_poly.pdbx_seq_one_letter_code
_entity_poly.pdbx_strand_id
1 'polypeptide(L)' 'MIDRIEANTREDNYGMRCVFHKSGFVKEAHYRKAWKGYDSIGYAIIREDWKNGVITPVNWNDFKC' A
#
# COMPACT_ATOMS: atom_id res chain seq x y z
N MET A 1 13.63 16.59 2.09
CA MET A 1 13.94 15.13 2.08
C MET A 1 12.63 14.40 1.84
N ILE A 2 12.59 13.30 1.07
CA ILE A 2 11.34 12.54 0.82
C ILE A 2 11.31 11.35 1.78
N ASP A 3 10.40 11.31 2.74
CA ASP A 3 10.39 10.23 3.76
C ASP A 3 9.42 9.09 3.42
N ARG A 4 8.58 9.28 2.41
CA ARG A 4 7.55 8.34 2.02
C ARG A 4 7.21 8.48 0.54
N ILE A 5 6.94 7.36 -0.11
CA ILE A 5 6.39 7.30 -1.47
C ILE A 5 5.07 6.54 -1.40
N GLU A 6 4.02 7.14 -1.94
CA GLU A 6 2.68 6.55 -1.99
C GLU A 6 2.29 6.22 -3.42
N ALA A 7 1.45 5.20 -3.56
CA ALA A 7 0.89 4.83 -4.84
C ALA A 7 -0.51 4.24 -4.66
N ASN A 8 -1.34 4.41 -5.68
CA ASN A 8 -2.68 3.85 -5.73
C ASN A 8 -2.87 3.02 -7.00
N THR A 9 -3.61 1.93 -6.90
CA THR A 9 -4.02 1.14 -8.05
C THR A 9 -5.42 0.57 -7.84
N ARG A 10 -6.13 0.22 -8.91
CA ARG A 10 -7.43 -0.45 -8.80
C ARG A 10 -7.27 -1.79 -8.09
N GLU A 11 -8.30 -2.21 -7.36
CA GLU A 11 -8.29 -3.49 -6.64
C GLU A 11 -8.01 -4.69 -7.55
N ASP A 12 -8.49 -4.64 -8.80
CA ASP A 12 -8.41 -5.72 -9.79
C ASP A 12 -7.14 -5.70 -10.63
N ASN A 13 -6.30 -4.66 -10.46
CA ASN A 13 -5.03 -4.56 -11.15
C ASN A 13 -3.96 -5.41 -10.46
N TYR A 14 -4.08 -6.74 -10.64
CA TYR A 14 -3.19 -7.72 -10.04
C TYR A 14 -1.71 -7.50 -10.40
N GLY A 15 -1.43 -7.09 -11.64
CA GLY A 15 -0.07 -6.82 -12.11
C GLY A 15 0.62 -5.73 -11.28
N MET A 16 -0.04 -4.57 -11.12
CA MET A 16 0.52 -3.48 -10.33
C MET A 16 0.62 -3.84 -8.84
N ARG A 17 -0.37 -4.56 -8.30
CA ARG A 17 -0.33 -5.03 -6.90
C ARG A 17 0.86 -5.97 -6.65
N CYS A 18 1.20 -6.84 -7.60
CA CYS A 18 2.40 -7.67 -7.54
C CYS A 18 3.69 -6.85 -7.59
N VAL A 19 3.74 -5.81 -8.43
CA VAL A 19 4.90 -4.91 -8.51
C VAL A 19 5.11 -4.22 -7.16
N PHE A 20 4.07 -3.62 -6.57
CA PHE A 20 4.19 -3.00 -5.26
C PHE A 20 4.72 -3.95 -4.19
N HIS A 21 4.16 -5.16 -4.11
CA HIS A 21 4.62 -6.16 -3.16
C HIS A 21 6.09 -6.53 -3.36
N LYS A 22 6.52 -6.79 -4.60
CA LYS A 22 7.92 -7.12 -4.94
C LYS A 22 8.88 -5.95 -4.71
N SER A 23 8.40 -4.71 -4.79
CA SER A 23 9.18 -3.50 -4.56
C SER A 23 9.22 -3.06 -3.09
N GLY A 24 8.63 -3.83 -2.17
CA GLY A 24 8.64 -3.52 -0.74
C GLY A 24 7.62 -2.49 -0.29
N PHE A 25 6.64 -2.16 -1.14
CA PHE A 25 5.50 -1.35 -0.73
C PHE A 25 4.51 -2.18 0.09
N VAL A 26 3.97 -1.57 1.14
CA VAL A 26 2.95 -2.15 2.03
C VAL A 26 1.57 -1.67 1.59
N LYS A 27 0.58 -2.57 1.58
CA LYS A 27 -0.83 -2.16 1.42
C LYS A 27 -1.24 -1.44 2.69
N GLU A 28 -1.68 -0.19 2.59
CA GLU A 28 -2.05 0.64 3.73
C GLU A 28 -3.49 1.17 3.66
N ALA A 29 -4.14 1.11 2.51
CA ALA A 29 -5.52 1.57 2.38
C ALA A 29 -6.38 0.75 1.40
N HIS A 30 -7.69 0.81 1.62
CA HIS A 30 -8.71 0.30 0.70
C HIS A 30 -9.85 1.32 0.62
N TYR A 31 -9.91 2.06 -0.48
CA TYR A 31 -10.91 3.11 -0.71
C TYR A 31 -12.04 2.58 -1.60
N ARG A 32 -13.27 2.53 -1.06
CA ARG A 32 -14.44 2.03 -1.80
C ARG A 32 -14.88 3.01 -2.89
N LYS A 33 -15.13 2.52 -4.11
CA LYS A 33 -15.61 3.29 -5.27
C LYS A 33 -14.78 4.55 -5.59
N ALA A 34 -13.51 4.56 -5.21
CA ALA A 34 -12.63 5.72 -5.38
C ALA A 34 -12.09 5.87 -6.81
N TRP A 35 -12.34 4.89 -7.70
CA TRP A 35 -11.92 4.94 -9.09
C TRP A 35 -13.04 4.48 -10.03
N LYS A 36 -13.84 5.41 -10.56
CA LYS A 36 -14.86 5.12 -11.61
C LYS A 36 -15.67 3.84 -11.35
N GLY A 37 -16.15 3.64 -10.13
CA GLY A 37 -16.93 2.46 -9.73
C GLY A 37 -16.13 1.27 -9.18
N TYR A 38 -14.80 1.29 -9.27
CA TYR A 38 -13.89 0.33 -8.67
C TYR A 38 -13.34 0.85 -7.35
N ASP A 39 -12.89 -0.09 -6.51
CA ASP A 39 -12.13 0.24 -5.32
C ASP A 39 -10.67 0.56 -5.68
N SER A 40 -10.07 1.46 -4.93
CA SER A 40 -8.65 1.81 -5.03
C SER A 40 -7.89 1.27 -3.84
N ILE A 41 -6.75 0.65 -4.08
CA ILE A 41 -5.84 0.13 -3.07
C ILE A 41 -4.66 1.08 -2.94
N GLY A 42 -4.47 1.61 -1.74
CA GLY A 42 -3.33 2.45 -1.40
C GLY A 42 -2.16 1.62 -0.91
N TYR A 43 -0.99 1.95 -1.42
CA TYR A 43 0.29 1.36 -1.07
C TYR A 43 1.27 2.46 -0.68
N ALA A 44 2.21 2.16 0.20
CA ALA A 44 3.32 3.05 0.47
C ALA A 44 4.59 2.31 0.84
N ILE A 45 5.72 3.01 0.68
CA ILE A 45 7.01 2.62 1.21
C ILE A 45 7.59 3.81 1.97
N ILE A 46 8.09 3.56 3.17
CA ILE A 46 8.73 4.58 4.01
C ILE A 46 10.26 4.44 3.92
N ARG A 47 10.95 5.58 4.00
CA ARG A 47 12.41 5.66 3.83
C ARG A 47 13.15 4.81 4.86
N GLU A 48 12.66 4.75 6.09
CA GLU A 48 13.28 3.99 7.17
C GLU A 48 13.28 2.48 6.88
N ASP A 49 12.11 1.91 6.57
CA ASP A 49 11.96 0.51 6.17
C ASP A 49 12.85 0.16 4.98
N TRP A 50 12.82 1.01 3.95
CA TRP A 50 13.66 0.81 2.76
C TRP A 50 15.16 0.84 3.09
N LYS A 51 15.62 1.80 3.90
CA LYS A 51 17.03 1.90 4.32
C LYS A 51 17.48 0.69 5.13
N ASN A 52 16.59 0.15 5.97
CA ASN A 52 16.89 -0.96 6.85
C ASN A 52 16.61 -2.33 6.20
N GLY A 53 16.07 -2.37 4.98
CA GLY A 53 15.73 -3.60 4.27
C GLY A 53 14.60 -4.39 4.93
N VAL A 54 13.71 -3.73 5.66
CA VAL A 54 12.58 -4.35 6.37
C VAL A 54 11.26 -3.94 5.73
N ILE A 55 10.22 -4.72 5.98
CA ILE A 55 8.85 -4.42 5.57
C ILE A 55 7.98 -4.46 6.83
N THR A 56 7.51 -3.31 7.29
CA THR A 56 6.65 -3.21 8.47
C THR A 56 5.18 -3.26 8.04
N PRO A 57 4.43 -4.34 8.34
CA PRO A 57 3.04 -4.45 7.91
C PRO A 57 2.10 -3.57 8.74
N VAL A 58 1.01 -3.10 8.12
CA VAL A 58 -0.11 -2.48 8.85
C VAL A 58 -0.85 -3.55 9.66
N ASN A 59 -1.10 -3.26 10.94
CA ASN A 59 -1.98 -4.09 11.76
C ASN A 59 -3.45 -3.79 11.43
N TRP A 60 -4.03 -4.55 10.51
CA TRP A 60 -5.42 -4.39 10.08
C TRP A 60 -6.48 -4.75 11.13
N ASN A 61 -6.08 -5.37 12.26
CA ASN A 61 -6.99 -5.84 13.31
C ASN A 61 -6.72 -5.14 14.65
N ASP A 62 -6.17 -3.92 14.62
CA ASP A 62 -5.82 -3.11 15.78
C ASP A 62 -7.04 -2.57 16.54
N PHE A 63 -8.16 -2.39 15.84
CA PHE A 63 -9.42 -1.93 16.41
C PHE A 63 -10.46 -3.05 16.49
N LYS A 64 -11.11 -3.17 17.64
CA LYS A 64 -12.26 -4.05 17.87
C LYS A 64 -13.30 -3.29 18.70
N CYS A 65 -14.56 -3.33 18.28
CA CYS A 65 -15.71 -2.83 19.03
C CYS A 65 -16.62 -3.98 19.47
#